data_AF-A0A9D2UFC1-F1
#
_entry.id   AF-A0A9D2UFC1-F1
#
_cell.length_a   1.000
_cell.length_b   1.000
_cell.length_c   1.000
_cell.angle_alpha   90.00
_cell.angle_beta   90.00
_cell.angle_gamma   90.00
#
_symmetry.space_group_name_H-M   'P 1'
#
loop_
_entity.id
_entity.type
_entity.pdbx_description
1 polymer ?
#
loop_
_entity_poly.entity_id
_entity_poly.type
_entity_poly.pdbx_seq_one_letter_code
_entity_poly.pdbx_strand_id
1 'polypeptide(L)'
;FSGQHAEAIFITALRPHLTKVLTERIRSEAEKAGRKRDDVKILAMLSVVVDETDEKAQAKYAEYLKYQNVEASQGIIGGWSGLDLDQFDEDEALKYVQTESIQSFLTPFTLQDKEREWTRKDIAEHCATGGMGAVLVGSPQTVADQLEHWIDEGGLDGINLAYHVSPGSFEDFVEFVVPELQKRGRYRTAYEGNTLRESLFGEGHKYVDERHPAAKYRGAYAGKPSAADTPARDFLKLALENAEKAEAVGH
;
A
#
# COMPACT_ATOMS: atom_id res chain seq x y z
N PHE A 1 12.46 -8.27 0.61
CA PHE A 1 11.88 -8.02 1.95
C PHE A 1 10.39 -8.33 1.99
N SER A 2 9.54 -7.62 1.22
CA SER A 2 8.07 -7.74 1.35
C SER A 2 7.52 -9.14 1.09
N GLY A 3 8.01 -9.87 0.07
CA GLY A 3 7.59 -11.26 -0.17
C GLY A 3 7.83 -12.18 1.03
N GLN A 4 8.89 -11.94 1.81
CA GLN A 4 9.23 -12.74 2.98
C GLN A 4 8.42 -12.37 4.23
N HIS A 5 8.13 -11.08 4.45
CA HIS A 5 7.63 -10.60 5.75
C HIS A 5 6.23 -9.96 5.73
N ALA A 6 5.74 -9.48 4.58
CA ALA A 6 4.52 -8.70 4.56
C ALA A 6 3.27 -9.60 4.60
N GLU A 7 2.30 -9.26 5.45
CA GLU A 7 0.94 -9.85 5.41
C GLU A 7 0.01 -9.00 4.52
N ALA A 8 0.26 -7.69 4.44
CA ALA A 8 -0.34 -6.79 3.48
C ALA A 8 0.74 -5.90 2.83
N ILE A 9 0.62 -5.64 1.54
CA ILE A 9 1.51 -4.75 0.78
C ILE A 9 0.67 -3.65 0.15
N PHE A 10 1.10 -2.41 0.33
CA PHE A 10 0.52 -1.26 -0.34
C PHE A 10 1.33 -0.96 -1.59
N ILE A 11 0.64 -0.79 -2.71
CA ILE A 11 1.22 -0.44 -3.99
C ILE A 11 0.57 0.83 -4.54
N THR A 12 1.34 1.57 -5.34
CA THR A 12 0.83 2.62 -6.21
C THR A 12 0.54 2.02 -7.57
N ALA A 13 -0.57 2.43 -8.18
CA ALA A 13 -0.98 1.90 -9.47
C ALA A 13 -1.90 2.88 -10.21
N LEU A 14 -1.67 3.01 -11.52
CA LEU A 14 -2.43 3.92 -12.38
C LEU A 14 -3.39 3.19 -13.33
N ARG A 15 -3.11 1.92 -13.65
CA ARG A 15 -3.91 1.10 -14.56
C ARG A 15 -4.06 -0.35 -14.07
N PRO A 16 -5.24 -0.97 -14.19
CA PRO A 16 -5.49 -2.35 -13.77
C PRO A 16 -4.56 -3.38 -14.44
N HIS A 17 -4.39 -3.33 -15.76
CA HIS A 17 -3.56 -4.31 -16.48
C HIS A 17 -2.08 -4.28 -16.07
N LEU A 18 -1.53 -3.10 -15.74
CA LEU A 18 -0.16 -2.93 -15.25
C LEU A 18 -0.02 -3.41 -13.80
N THR A 19 -1.09 -3.26 -13.04
CA THR A 19 -1.20 -3.74 -11.66
C THR A 19 -1.06 -5.25 -11.61
N LYS A 20 -1.66 -5.97 -12.57
CA LYS A 20 -1.54 -7.43 -12.68
C LYS A 20 -0.09 -7.92 -12.73
N VAL A 21 0.75 -7.25 -13.52
CA VAL A 21 2.16 -7.63 -13.64
C VAL A 21 2.88 -7.47 -12.30
N LEU A 22 2.57 -6.41 -11.56
CA LEU A 22 3.13 -6.16 -10.24
C LEU A 22 2.62 -7.14 -9.18
N THR A 23 1.31 -7.41 -9.14
CA THR A 23 0.73 -8.36 -8.19
C THR A 23 1.23 -9.78 -8.41
N GLU A 24 1.36 -10.21 -9.67
CA GLU A 24 1.94 -11.50 -10.03
C GLU A 24 3.40 -11.62 -9.59
N ARG A 25 4.20 -10.55 -9.76
CA ARG A 25 5.59 -10.50 -9.29
C ARG A 25 5.66 -10.60 -7.76
N ILE A 26 4.84 -9.83 -7.04
CA ILE A 26 4.79 -9.85 -5.57
C ILE A 26 4.47 -11.26 -5.06
N ARG A 27 3.44 -11.90 -5.61
CA ARG A 27 3.03 -13.25 -5.21
C ARG A 27 4.10 -14.30 -5.53
N SER A 28 4.78 -14.16 -6.67
CA SER A 28 5.92 -15.03 -7.04
C SER A 28 7.11 -14.88 -6.08
N GLU A 29 7.40 -13.67 -5.59
CA GLU A 29 8.44 -13.45 -4.57
C GLU A 29 8.04 -14.03 -3.20
N ALA A 30 6.75 -14.06 -2.86
CA ALA A 30 6.27 -14.76 -1.66
C ALA A 30 6.48 -16.28 -1.78
N GLU A 31 6.18 -16.87 -2.94
CA GLU A 31 6.42 -18.30 -3.20
C GLU A 31 7.90 -18.68 -3.11
N LYS A 32 8.79 -17.87 -3.69
CA LYS A 32 10.25 -18.05 -3.56
C LYS A 32 10.71 -18.01 -2.10
N ALA A 33 10.01 -17.27 -1.24
CA ALA A 33 10.28 -17.20 0.19
C ALA A 33 9.63 -18.33 1.01
N GLY A 34 9.00 -19.32 0.36
CA GLY A 34 8.36 -20.47 1.02
C GLY A 34 6.95 -20.19 1.55
N ARG A 35 6.32 -19.09 1.13
CA ARG A 35 4.95 -18.70 1.51
C ARG A 35 3.96 -19.03 0.39
N LYS A 36 2.67 -19.05 0.70
CA LYS A 36 1.61 -19.14 -0.32
C LYS A 36 1.35 -17.77 -0.93
N ARG A 37 0.84 -17.75 -2.18
CA ARG A 37 0.44 -16.52 -2.90
C ARG A 37 -0.58 -15.68 -2.13
N ASP A 38 -1.48 -16.34 -1.39
CA ASP A 38 -2.55 -15.69 -0.62
C ASP A 38 -2.14 -15.34 0.83
N ASP A 39 -0.90 -15.64 1.23
CA ASP A 39 -0.36 -15.19 2.52
C ASP A 39 -0.08 -13.67 2.52
N VAL A 40 -0.18 -13.02 1.36
CA VAL A 40 0.07 -11.59 1.16
C VAL A 40 -1.15 -10.95 0.50
N LYS A 41 -1.78 -10.01 1.20
CA LYS A 41 -2.85 -9.17 0.67
C LYS A 41 -2.27 -7.95 -0.04
N ILE A 42 -2.72 -7.65 -1.24
CA ILE A 42 -2.20 -6.53 -2.03
C ILE A 42 -3.28 -5.47 -2.16
N LEU A 43 -3.00 -4.27 -1.62
CA LEU A 43 -3.91 -3.12 -1.69
C LEU A 43 -3.29 -2.03 -2.57
N ALA A 44 -4.03 -1.55 -3.55
CA ALA A 44 -3.62 -0.37 -4.32
C ALA A 44 -4.18 0.91 -3.71
N MET A 45 -3.38 1.98 -3.71
CA MET A 45 -3.90 3.30 -3.41
C MET A 45 -4.78 3.79 -4.55
N LEU A 46 -6.06 4.03 -4.25
CA LEU A 46 -7.05 4.60 -5.17
C LEU A 46 -7.82 5.69 -4.44
N SER A 47 -8.29 6.70 -5.15
CA SER A 47 -9.27 7.66 -4.64
C SER A 47 -10.57 7.56 -5.41
N VAL A 48 -11.68 7.96 -4.78
CA VAL A 48 -13.02 7.86 -5.35
C VAL A 48 -13.73 9.19 -5.22
N VAL A 49 -14.36 9.64 -6.31
CA VAL A 49 -15.35 10.71 -6.31
C VAL A 49 -16.66 10.14 -6.83
N VAL A 50 -17.61 9.96 -5.91
CA VAL A 50 -18.89 9.32 -6.19
C VAL A 50 -20.04 10.29 -5.89
N ASP A 51 -21.11 10.16 -6.64
CA ASP A 51 -22.39 10.84 -6.40
C ASP A 51 -23.52 9.98 -7.01
N GLU A 52 -24.78 10.39 -6.89
CA GLU A 52 -25.95 9.61 -7.34
C GLU A 52 -25.91 9.23 -8.83
N THR A 53 -25.24 10.03 -9.66
CA THR A 53 -25.14 9.86 -11.12
C THR A 53 -23.72 10.18 -11.59
N ASP A 54 -23.35 9.66 -12.76
CA ASP A 54 -22.03 9.95 -13.35
C ASP A 54 -21.85 11.45 -13.58
N GLU A 55 -22.88 12.16 -14.02
CA GLU A 55 -22.83 13.60 -14.27
C GLU A 55 -22.56 14.40 -12.99
N LYS A 56 -23.20 14.04 -11.89
CA LYS A 56 -22.97 14.69 -10.59
C LYS A 56 -21.57 14.40 -10.04
N ALA A 57 -21.10 13.16 -10.17
CA ALA A 57 -19.76 12.78 -9.75
C ALA A 57 -18.68 13.54 -10.55
N GLN A 58 -18.88 13.69 -11.86
CA GLN A 58 -17.99 14.48 -12.72
C GLN A 58 -18.04 15.98 -12.38
N ALA A 59 -19.22 16.53 -12.08
CA ALA A 59 -19.34 17.91 -11.62
C ALA A 59 -18.62 18.15 -10.28
N LYS A 60 -18.80 17.23 -9.31
CA LYS A 60 -18.10 17.23 -8.02
C LYS A 60 -16.58 17.13 -8.20
N TYR A 61 -16.13 16.25 -9.08
CA TYR A 61 -14.71 16.11 -9.41
C TYR A 61 -14.14 17.40 -10.01
N ALA A 62 -14.83 17.99 -11.00
CA ALA A 62 -14.44 19.25 -11.61
C ALA A 62 -14.45 20.43 -10.61
N GLU A 63 -15.28 20.38 -9.58
CA GLU A 63 -15.22 21.32 -8.46
C GLU A 63 -13.95 21.13 -7.63
N TYR A 64 -13.61 19.90 -7.25
CA TYR A 64 -12.36 19.61 -6.53
C TYR A 64 -11.12 20.07 -7.30
N LEU A 65 -11.12 19.94 -8.64
CA LEU A 65 -10.04 20.42 -9.49
C LEU A 65 -9.76 21.93 -9.33
N LYS A 66 -10.76 22.75 -8.97
CA LYS A 66 -10.61 24.20 -8.79
C LYS A 66 -9.83 24.59 -7.54
N TYR A 67 -9.75 23.69 -6.55
CA TYR A 67 -9.08 23.93 -5.27
C TYR A 67 -7.65 23.37 -5.23
N GLN A 68 -7.17 22.87 -6.35
CA GLN A 68 -5.85 22.26 -6.46
C GLN A 68 -4.76 23.30 -6.39
N ASN A 69 -3.67 22.93 -5.71
CA ASN A 69 -2.44 23.70 -5.71
C ASN A 69 -1.34 22.85 -6.36
N VAL A 70 -1.10 23.12 -7.65
CA VAL A 70 -0.09 22.41 -8.44
C VAL A 70 1.32 22.69 -7.90
N GLU A 71 1.60 23.90 -7.40
CA GLU A 71 2.88 24.26 -6.78
C GLU A 71 3.15 23.41 -5.52
N ALA A 72 2.13 23.26 -4.66
CA ALA A 72 2.24 22.39 -3.49
C ALA A 72 2.45 20.91 -3.87
N SER A 73 1.81 20.44 -4.95
CA SER A 73 2.02 19.09 -5.50
C SER A 73 3.47 18.85 -5.91
N GLN A 74 4.12 19.84 -6.53
CA GLN A 74 5.53 19.74 -6.93
C GLN A 74 6.46 19.56 -5.73
N GLY A 75 6.21 20.25 -4.62
CA GLY A 75 6.97 20.05 -3.37
C GLY A 75 6.81 18.64 -2.79
N ILE A 76 5.60 18.09 -2.86
CA ILE A 76 5.32 16.70 -2.43
C ILE A 76 6.02 15.69 -3.34
N ILE A 77 5.98 15.90 -4.66
CA ILE A 77 6.68 15.05 -5.63
C ILE A 77 8.18 15.08 -5.36
N GLY A 78 8.76 16.24 -5.05
CA GLY A 78 10.17 16.32 -4.71
C GLY A 78 10.52 15.50 -3.48
N GLY A 79 9.65 15.49 -2.46
CA GLY A 79 9.78 14.62 -1.29
C GLY A 79 9.69 13.12 -1.60
N TRP A 80 8.80 12.70 -2.51
CA TRP A 80 8.62 11.28 -2.86
C TRP A 80 9.69 10.74 -3.80
N SER A 81 10.08 11.53 -4.78
CA SER A 81 11.00 11.11 -5.83
C SER A 81 12.47 11.42 -5.48
N GLY A 82 12.72 12.43 -4.64
CA GLY A 82 14.04 13.02 -4.51
C GLY A 82 14.48 13.83 -5.74
N LEU A 83 13.57 14.05 -6.71
CA LEU A 83 13.80 14.96 -7.84
C LEU A 83 13.49 16.38 -7.42
N ASP A 84 14.36 17.29 -7.81
CA ASP A 84 13.97 18.68 -7.93
C ASP A 84 13.27 18.88 -9.28
N LEU A 85 11.94 18.90 -9.27
CA LEU A 85 11.16 19.07 -10.49
C LEU A 85 11.39 20.44 -11.14
N ASP A 86 11.82 21.46 -10.39
CA ASP A 86 12.08 22.81 -10.91
C ASP A 86 13.18 22.84 -11.98
N GLN A 87 13.96 21.78 -12.12
CA GLN A 87 15.02 21.65 -13.12
C GLN A 87 14.50 21.25 -14.51
N PHE A 88 13.24 20.83 -14.64
CA PHE A 88 12.63 20.43 -15.90
C PHE A 88 11.61 21.47 -16.38
N ASP A 89 11.49 21.67 -17.69
CA ASP A 89 10.45 22.56 -18.21
C ASP A 89 9.05 21.95 -18.00
N GLU A 90 8.02 22.78 -17.84
CA GLU A 90 6.64 22.30 -17.58
C GLU A 90 6.12 21.32 -18.65
N ASP A 91 6.43 21.61 -19.91
CA ASP A 91 6.05 20.81 -21.08
C ASP A 91 7.09 19.73 -21.43
N GLU A 92 8.15 19.59 -20.64
CA GLU A 92 9.16 18.56 -20.86
C GLU A 92 8.61 17.19 -20.48
N ALA A 93 8.61 16.27 -21.45
CA ALA A 93 8.31 14.87 -21.21
C ALA A 93 9.39 14.25 -20.32
N LEU A 94 9.02 13.82 -19.11
CA LEU A 94 9.97 13.22 -18.18
C LEU A 94 10.28 11.79 -18.64
N LYS A 95 11.53 11.57 -19.07
CA LYS A 95 12.03 10.23 -19.38
C LYS A 95 12.53 9.57 -18.11
N TYR A 96 12.52 8.23 -18.09
CA TYR A 96 13.01 7.44 -16.97
C TYR A 96 14.45 7.82 -16.58
N VAL A 97 14.66 8.29 -15.34
CA VAL A 97 15.98 8.65 -14.79
C VAL A 97 16.46 7.58 -13.78
N GLN A 98 17.73 7.19 -13.86
CA GLN A 98 18.30 6.10 -13.06
C GLN A 98 18.76 6.56 -11.66
N THR A 99 17.85 6.68 -10.70
CA THR A 99 18.16 6.50 -9.26
C THR A 99 17.00 5.77 -8.55
N GLU A 100 17.27 4.94 -7.53
CA GLU A 100 16.27 3.99 -6.99
C GLU A 100 14.94 4.64 -6.52
N SER A 101 14.99 5.80 -5.87
CA SER A 101 13.80 6.53 -5.41
C SER A 101 13.01 7.14 -6.57
N ILE A 102 13.72 7.71 -7.54
CA ILE A 102 13.16 8.30 -8.76
C ILE A 102 12.48 7.23 -9.61
N GLN A 103 13.05 6.03 -9.65
CA GLN A 103 12.50 4.90 -10.39
C GLN A 103 11.11 4.53 -9.88
N SER A 104 10.93 4.38 -8.56
CA SER A 104 9.64 3.96 -8.00
C SER A 104 8.54 4.99 -8.27
N PHE A 105 8.87 6.29 -8.26
CA PHE A 105 7.93 7.37 -8.53
C PHE A 105 7.61 7.52 -10.03
N LEU A 106 8.60 7.53 -10.92
CA LEU A 106 8.37 7.76 -12.36
C LEU A 106 7.91 6.50 -13.11
N THR A 107 8.12 5.31 -12.57
CA THR A 107 7.78 4.04 -13.26
C THR A 107 6.33 4.01 -13.77
N PRO A 108 5.30 4.38 -12.99
CA PRO A 108 3.92 4.41 -13.45
C PRO A 108 3.67 5.32 -14.67
N PHE A 109 4.35 6.47 -14.74
CA PHE A 109 4.17 7.48 -15.78
C PHE A 109 5.06 7.27 -17.02
N THR A 110 6.06 6.39 -16.95
CA THR A 110 7.09 6.25 -18.01
C THR A 110 7.17 4.84 -18.57
N LEU A 111 7.52 3.85 -17.75
CA LEU A 111 7.71 2.46 -18.19
C LEU A 111 6.38 1.71 -18.32
N GLN A 112 5.39 2.17 -17.57
CA GLN A 112 4.08 1.53 -17.44
C GLN A 112 3.08 2.14 -18.42
N ASP A 113 2.97 3.46 -18.53
CA ASP A 113 2.14 4.12 -19.54
C ASP A 113 2.92 4.35 -20.85
N LYS A 114 2.79 3.42 -21.80
CA LYS A 114 3.44 3.52 -23.12
C LYS A 114 2.58 4.23 -24.17
N GLU A 115 1.36 4.61 -23.82
CA GLU A 115 0.40 5.21 -24.75
C GLU A 115 0.42 6.74 -24.66
N ARG A 116 0.95 7.30 -23.57
CA ARG A 116 1.06 8.73 -23.33
C ARG A 116 2.48 9.11 -22.89
N GLU A 117 3.01 10.18 -23.46
CA GLU A 117 4.17 10.87 -22.89
C GLU A 117 3.69 11.85 -21.81
N TRP A 118 4.12 11.63 -20.57
CA TRP A 118 3.75 12.47 -19.43
C TRP A 118 4.75 13.61 -19.25
N THR A 119 4.26 14.85 -19.33
CA THR A 119 5.07 16.04 -19.03
C THR A 119 5.21 16.24 -17.52
N ARG A 120 6.16 17.08 -17.09
CA ARG A 120 6.25 17.54 -15.69
C ARG A 120 4.90 18.09 -15.20
N LYS A 121 4.24 18.89 -16.02
CA LYS A 121 2.93 19.48 -15.72
C LYS A 121 1.85 18.42 -15.55
N ASP A 122 1.76 17.45 -16.47
CA ASP A 122 0.78 16.37 -16.39
C ASP A 122 0.91 15.57 -15.09
N ILE A 123 2.15 15.26 -14.68
CA ILE A 123 2.44 14.54 -13.44
C ILE A 123 2.06 15.40 -12.23
N ALA A 124 2.41 16.69 -12.24
CA ALA A 124 2.08 17.60 -11.15
C ALA A 124 0.56 17.76 -10.97
N GLU A 125 -0.20 17.91 -12.05
CA GLU A 125 -1.66 17.99 -12.05
C GLU A 125 -2.31 16.67 -11.58
N HIS A 126 -1.80 15.53 -12.05
CA HIS A 126 -2.28 14.22 -11.59
C HIS A 126 -2.05 14.04 -10.08
N CYS A 127 -0.82 14.32 -9.61
CA CYS A 127 -0.47 14.21 -8.20
C CYS A 127 -1.22 15.20 -7.31
N ALA A 128 -1.57 16.38 -7.84
CA ALA A 128 -2.39 17.37 -7.12
C ALA A 128 -3.80 16.85 -6.83
N THR A 129 -4.24 15.83 -7.58
CA THR A 129 -5.60 15.28 -7.48
C THR A 129 -5.63 13.94 -6.76
N GLY A 130 -4.95 12.93 -7.31
CA GLY A 130 -5.01 11.53 -6.86
C GLY A 130 -3.74 11.05 -6.16
N GLY A 131 -2.76 11.94 -5.95
CA GLY A 131 -1.43 11.55 -5.52
C GLY A 131 -0.76 10.61 -6.52
N MET A 132 -0.44 9.40 -6.08
CA MET A 132 0.20 8.35 -6.89
C MET A 132 -0.78 7.24 -7.33
N GLY A 133 -2.07 7.44 -7.12
CA GLY A 133 -3.11 6.45 -7.36
C GLY A 133 -4.10 6.91 -8.43
N ALA A 134 -4.77 5.96 -9.06
CA ALA A 134 -5.87 6.30 -9.95
C ALA A 134 -7.06 6.91 -9.18
N VAL A 135 -7.72 7.86 -9.82
CA VAL A 135 -8.97 8.48 -9.36
C VAL A 135 -10.13 7.85 -10.10
N LEU A 136 -11.07 7.26 -9.36
CA LEU A 136 -12.30 6.68 -9.92
C LEU A 136 -13.44 7.68 -9.74
N VAL A 137 -14.12 8.04 -10.83
CA VAL A 137 -15.19 9.04 -10.81
C VAL A 137 -16.44 8.46 -11.47
N GLY A 138 -17.58 8.53 -10.78
CA GLY A 138 -18.86 8.10 -11.36
C GLY A 138 -19.96 7.84 -10.34
N SER A 139 -21.07 7.27 -10.84
CA SER A 139 -22.18 6.74 -10.05
C SER A 139 -21.75 5.55 -9.18
N PRO A 140 -22.59 5.08 -8.22
CA PRO A 140 -22.29 3.89 -7.44
C PRO A 140 -21.95 2.67 -8.31
N GLN A 141 -22.72 2.45 -9.38
CA GLN A 141 -22.54 1.32 -10.30
C GLN A 141 -21.24 1.46 -11.08
N THR A 142 -20.98 2.65 -11.64
CA THR A 142 -19.77 2.95 -12.40
C THR A 142 -18.50 2.78 -11.55
N VAL A 143 -18.52 3.25 -10.30
CA VAL A 143 -17.39 3.08 -9.38
C VAL A 143 -17.22 1.61 -8.98
N ALA A 144 -18.32 0.89 -8.70
CA ALA A 144 -18.25 -0.53 -8.38
C ALA A 144 -17.69 -1.35 -9.55
N ASP A 145 -18.10 -1.08 -10.80
CA ASP A 145 -17.57 -1.73 -12.01
C ASP A 145 -16.05 -1.48 -12.13
N GLN A 146 -15.60 -0.25 -11.89
CA GLN A 146 -14.18 0.10 -11.92
C GLN A 146 -13.41 -0.63 -10.82
N LEU A 147 -13.91 -0.66 -9.59
CA LEU A 147 -13.28 -1.37 -8.47
C LEU A 147 -13.18 -2.88 -8.72
N GLU A 148 -14.23 -3.50 -9.28
CA GLU A 148 -14.20 -4.90 -9.66
C GLU A 148 -13.14 -5.16 -10.75
N HIS A 149 -13.02 -4.27 -11.74
CA HIS A 149 -11.97 -4.37 -12.76
C HIS A 149 -10.56 -4.27 -12.15
N TRP A 150 -10.34 -3.36 -11.19
CA TRP A 150 -9.09 -3.27 -10.43
C TRP A 150 -8.77 -4.53 -9.61
N ILE A 151 -9.79 -5.15 -9.00
CA ILE A 151 -9.64 -6.37 -8.21
C ILE A 151 -9.38 -7.58 -9.11
N ASP A 152 -10.26 -7.83 -10.08
CA ASP A 152 -10.27 -9.06 -10.87
C ASP A 152 -9.16 -9.08 -11.91
N GLU A 153 -8.96 -7.97 -12.63
CA GLU A 153 -7.93 -7.91 -13.66
C GLU A 153 -6.59 -7.50 -13.08
N GLY A 154 -6.57 -6.58 -12.11
CA GLY A 154 -5.34 -6.16 -11.43
C GLY A 154 -4.80 -7.15 -10.40
N GLY A 155 -5.62 -8.11 -9.95
CA GLY A 155 -5.23 -9.12 -8.96
C GLY A 155 -5.06 -8.54 -7.54
N LEU A 156 -5.79 -7.47 -7.23
CA LEU A 156 -5.79 -6.83 -5.91
C LEU A 156 -6.69 -7.59 -4.93
N ASP A 157 -6.34 -7.54 -3.66
CA ASP A 157 -7.18 -8.04 -2.56
C ASP A 157 -8.06 -6.93 -1.96
N GLY A 158 -7.83 -5.67 -2.35
CA GLY A 158 -8.59 -4.51 -1.89
C GLY A 158 -7.91 -3.21 -2.26
N ILE A 159 -8.38 -2.13 -1.63
CA ILE A 159 -7.91 -0.77 -1.88
C ILE A 159 -7.46 -0.10 -0.58
N ASN A 160 -6.49 0.79 -0.71
CA ASN A 160 -6.17 1.80 0.29
C ASN A 160 -6.84 3.11 -0.16
N LEU A 161 -8.03 3.41 0.38
CA LEU A 161 -8.86 4.52 -0.07
C LEU A 161 -8.27 5.87 0.37
N ALA A 162 -7.73 6.62 -0.59
CA ALA A 162 -7.33 8.01 -0.40
C ALA A 162 -8.55 8.94 -0.51
N TYR A 163 -8.43 10.14 0.06
CA TYR A 163 -9.50 11.14 0.11
C TYR A 163 -9.13 12.40 -0.66
N HIS A 164 -10.14 13.09 -1.19
CA HIS A 164 -10.01 14.46 -1.72
C HIS A 164 -10.48 15.49 -0.69
N VAL A 165 -11.55 15.18 0.05
CA VAL A 165 -12.10 16.01 1.12
C VAL A 165 -12.38 15.10 2.32
N SER A 166 -11.94 15.49 3.51
CA SER A 166 -12.19 14.71 4.73
C SER A 166 -13.15 15.46 5.67
N PRO A 167 -14.18 14.80 6.23
CA PRO A 167 -14.50 13.37 6.10
C PRO A 167 -15.30 12.99 4.83
N GLY A 168 -15.75 13.96 4.04
CA GLY A 168 -16.75 13.78 2.97
C GLY A 168 -16.46 12.66 1.96
N SER A 169 -15.21 12.45 1.52
CA SER A 169 -14.88 11.34 0.61
C SER A 169 -15.17 9.96 1.22
N PHE A 170 -15.01 9.81 2.54
CA PHE A 170 -15.31 8.56 3.23
C PHE A 170 -16.81 8.40 3.45
N GLU A 171 -17.52 9.48 3.77
CA GLU A 171 -18.98 9.49 3.91
C GLU A 171 -19.64 9.12 2.59
N ASP A 172 -19.25 9.76 1.50
CA ASP A 172 -19.72 9.46 0.13
C ASP A 172 -19.45 7.99 -0.24
N PHE A 173 -18.26 7.46 0.06
CA PHE A 173 -17.94 6.07 -0.25
C PHE A 173 -18.82 5.09 0.55
N VAL A 174 -19.05 5.36 1.83
CA VAL A 174 -19.90 4.54 2.70
C VAL A 174 -21.37 4.63 2.30
N GLU A 175 -21.85 5.82 1.90
CA GLU A 175 -23.23 6.04 1.49
C GLU A 175 -23.54 5.41 0.12
N PHE A 176 -22.66 5.62 -0.86
CA PHE A 176 -22.93 5.26 -2.25
C PHE A 176 -22.30 3.94 -2.67
N VAL A 177 -21.02 3.71 -2.36
CA VAL A 177 -20.25 2.58 -2.92
C VAL A 177 -20.41 1.30 -2.11
N VAL A 178 -20.37 1.40 -0.77
CA VAL A 178 -20.48 0.22 0.11
C VAL A 178 -21.77 -0.57 -0.13
N PRO A 179 -22.97 0.05 -0.23
CA PRO A 179 -24.20 -0.71 -0.48
C PRO A 179 -24.22 -1.39 -1.86
N GLU A 180 -23.68 -0.74 -2.89
CA GLU A 180 -23.59 -1.33 -4.23
C GLU A 180 -22.60 -2.52 -4.24
N LEU A 181 -21.45 -2.41 -3.59
CA LEU A 181 -20.52 -3.53 -3.46
C LEU A 181 -21.08 -4.67 -2.59
N GLN A 182 -21.83 -4.37 -1.53
CA GLN A 182 -22.51 -5.39 -0.73
C GLN A 182 -23.56 -6.14 -1.55
N LYS A 183 -24.36 -5.43 -2.36
CA LYS A 183 -25.33 -6.02 -3.29
C LYS A 183 -24.67 -6.98 -4.29
N ARG A 184 -23.43 -6.68 -4.69
CA ARG A 184 -22.61 -7.52 -5.58
C ARG A 184 -21.85 -8.64 -4.87
N GLY A 185 -21.93 -8.72 -3.53
CA GLY A 185 -21.15 -9.68 -2.75
C GLY A 185 -19.64 -9.39 -2.72
N ARG A 186 -19.23 -8.15 -3.01
CA ARG A 186 -17.83 -7.71 -3.06
C ARG A 186 -17.37 -6.92 -1.83
N TYR A 187 -18.28 -6.64 -0.91
CA TYR A 187 -17.96 -6.01 0.36
C TYR A 187 -18.65 -6.74 1.50
N ARG A 188 -17.95 -6.85 2.64
CA ARG A 188 -18.45 -7.55 3.82
C ARG A 188 -19.73 -6.88 4.36
N THR A 189 -20.66 -7.67 4.87
CA THR A 189 -21.87 -7.16 5.55
C THR A 189 -21.76 -7.20 7.07
N ALA A 190 -20.76 -7.91 7.60
CA ALA A 190 -20.40 -7.95 9.01
C ALA A 190 -18.88 -8.08 9.15
N TYR A 191 -18.36 -7.82 10.36
CA TYR A 191 -16.97 -8.11 10.70
C TYR A 191 -16.86 -9.51 11.28
N GLU A 192 -15.87 -10.26 10.79
CA GLU A 192 -15.52 -11.59 11.27
C GLU A 192 -14.19 -11.56 12.03
N GLY A 193 -14.07 -12.45 13.03
CA GLY A 193 -12.90 -12.54 13.89
C GLY A 193 -12.84 -11.46 14.97
N ASN A 194 -11.84 -11.57 15.85
CA ASN A 194 -11.62 -10.64 16.98
C ASN A 194 -10.33 -9.82 16.82
N THR A 195 -9.59 -10.04 15.73
CA THR A 195 -8.32 -9.38 15.43
C THR A 195 -8.26 -8.95 13.98
N LEU A 196 -7.43 -7.95 13.67
CA LEU A 196 -7.22 -7.51 12.29
C LEU A 196 -6.76 -8.65 11.36
N ARG A 197 -5.92 -9.56 11.86
CA ARG A 197 -5.46 -10.71 11.08
C ARG A 197 -6.62 -11.64 10.73
N GLU A 198 -7.49 -11.94 11.69
CA GLU A 198 -8.68 -12.76 11.41
C GLU A 198 -9.63 -12.06 10.43
N SER A 199 -9.77 -10.73 10.52
CA SER A 199 -10.58 -9.96 9.56
C SER A 199 -9.98 -9.89 8.15
N LEU A 200 -8.71 -10.27 7.95
CA LEU A 200 -8.02 -10.30 6.65
C LEU A 200 -7.86 -11.73 6.10
N PHE A 201 -7.70 -12.72 6.97
CA PHE A 201 -7.35 -14.10 6.60
C PHE A 201 -8.38 -15.15 7.05
N GLY A 202 -9.45 -14.74 7.76
CA GLY A 202 -10.50 -15.61 8.28
C GLY A 202 -10.35 -15.95 9.76
N GLU A 203 -11.45 -16.38 10.38
CA GLU A 203 -11.48 -16.78 11.78
C GLU A 203 -10.48 -17.92 12.08
N GLY A 204 -9.82 -17.88 13.26
CA GLY A 204 -8.79 -18.84 13.64
C GLY A 204 -7.38 -18.46 13.21
N HIS A 205 -7.22 -17.51 12.27
CA HIS A 205 -5.91 -16.95 11.89
C HIS A 205 -5.46 -15.84 12.85
N LYS A 206 -5.50 -16.08 14.16
CA LYS A 206 -5.08 -15.09 15.17
C LYS A 206 -3.57 -14.80 15.15
N TYR A 207 -2.76 -15.83 14.90
CA TYR A 207 -1.31 -15.73 14.80
C TYR A 207 -0.86 -15.87 13.35
N VAL A 208 0.37 -15.46 13.06
CA VAL A 208 0.97 -15.66 11.73
C VAL A 208 0.94 -17.16 11.34
N ASP A 209 0.74 -17.45 10.06
CA ASP A 209 0.82 -18.82 9.53
C ASP A 209 2.21 -19.44 9.79
N GLU A 210 2.31 -20.76 9.88
CA GLU A 210 3.58 -21.50 10.05
C GLU A 210 4.61 -21.19 8.96
N ARG A 211 4.16 -20.81 7.75
CA ARG A 211 5.01 -20.38 6.64
C ARG A 211 5.65 -19.00 6.85
N HIS A 212 5.10 -18.17 7.75
CA HIS A 212 5.61 -16.84 7.99
C HIS A 212 6.93 -16.92 8.79
N PRO A 213 7.98 -16.16 8.46
CA PRO A 213 9.29 -16.26 9.11
C PRO A 213 9.27 -15.99 10.61
N ALA A 214 8.24 -15.32 11.13
CA ALA A 214 8.09 -15.12 12.58
C ALA A 214 7.60 -16.38 13.32
N ALA A 215 6.95 -17.33 12.64
CA ALA A 215 6.44 -18.55 13.26
C ALA A 215 7.55 -19.43 13.85
N LYS A 216 8.76 -19.41 13.25
CA LYS A 216 9.92 -20.15 13.76
C LYS A 216 10.36 -19.74 15.17
N TYR A 217 9.94 -18.57 15.65
CA TYR A 217 10.24 -18.09 16.99
C TYR A 217 9.15 -18.42 18.02
N ARG A 218 8.01 -19.00 17.59
CA ARG A 218 6.92 -19.39 18.49
C ARG A 218 7.42 -20.47 19.45
N GLY A 219 7.41 -20.14 20.75
CA GLY A 219 7.92 -21.05 21.79
C GLY A 219 9.45 -21.23 21.83
N ALA A 220 10.22 -20.55 20.97
CA ALA A 220 11.69 -20.71 20.89
C ALA A 220 12.43 -20.36 22.20
N TYR A 221 11.76 -19.63 23.10
CA TYR A 221 12.26 -19.23 24.40
C TYR A 221 11.42 -19.77 25.57
N ALA A 222 10.47 -20.67 25.31
CA ALA A 222 9.68 -21.28 26.38
C ALA A 222 10.60 -22.03 27.36
N GLY A 223 10.46 -21.73 28.65
CA GLY A 223 11.31 -22.31 29.70
C GLY A 223 12.75 -21.80 29.75
N LYS A 224 13.11 -20.80 28.94
CA LYS A 224 14.41 -20.11 29.04
C LYS A 224 14.30 -18.91 29.97
N PRO A 225 15.37 -18.55 30.71
CA PRO A 225 15.41 -17.32 31.48
C PRO A 225 15.13 -16.11 30.59
N SER A 226 14.22 -15.25 31.02
CA SER A 226 13.92 -13.96 30.40
C SER A 226 14.65 -12.83 31.12
N ALA A 227 14.67 -11.65 30.51
CA ALA A 227 15.19 -10.45 31.17
C ALA A 227 14.40 -10.10 32.46
N ALA A 228 13.19 -10.61 32.63
CA ALA A 228 12.40 -10.43 33.85
C ALA A 228 12.79 -11.43 34.96
N ASP A 229 13.41 -12.56 34.62
CA ASP A 229 13.82 -13.59 35.57
C ASP A 229 15.21 -13.32 36.18
N THR A 230 15.95 -12.37 35.60
CA THR A 230 17.26 -11.95 36.09
C THR A 230 17.15 -10.56 36.72
N PRO A 231 17.26 -10.43 38.05
CA PRO A 231 17.39 -9.12 38.69
C PRO A 231 18.53 -8.32 38.03
N ALA A 232 18.35 -7.02 37.80
CA ALA A 232 19.35 -6.18 37.12
C ALA A 232 20.77 -6.26 37.74
N ARG A 233 20.86 -6.61 39.03
CA ARG A 233 22.13 -6.85 39.74
C ARG A 233 22.83 -8.14 39.32
N ASP A 234 22.10 -9.17 38.94
CA ASP A 234 22.66 -10.46 38.54
C ASP A 234 23.14 -10.41 37.08
N PHE A 235 22.55 -9.57 36.24
CA PHE A 235 23.05 -9.30 34.88
C PHE A 235 24.45 -8.69 34.88
N LEU A 236 24.70 -7.73 35.78
CA LEU A 236 26.02 -7.10 35.92
C LEU A 236 27.07 -8.11 36.40
N LYS A 237 26.67 -8.99 37.33
CA LYS A 237 27.53 -10.03 37.87
C LYS A 237 27.86 -11.10 36.82
N LEU A 238 26.86 -11.54 36.04
CA LEU A 238 27.06 -12.49 34.94
C LEU A 238 27.92 -11.89 33.81
N ALA A 239 27.75 -10.60 33.52
CA ALA A 239 28.56 -9.89 32.52
C ALA A 239 30.02 -9.76 32.97
N LEU A 240 30.26 -9.45 34.25
CA LEU A 240 31.60 -9.40 34.84
C LEU A 240 32.27 -10.78 34.88
N GLU A 241 31.55 -11.81 35.32
CA GLU A 241 32.06 -13.20 35.37
C GLU A 241 32.39 -13.75 33.97
N ASN A 242 31.62 -13.37 32.95
CA ASN A 242 31.90 -13.76 31.57
C ASN A 242 33.08 -12.98 30.96
N ALA A 243 33.28 -11.72 31.36
CA ALA A 243 34.45 -10.92 30.96
C ALA A 243 35.74 -11.48 31.57
N GLU A 244 35.72 -11.83 32.87
CA GLU A 244 36.86 -12.46 33.55
C GLU A 244 37.21 -13.84 32.96
N LYS A 245 36.20 -14.64 32.58
CA LYS A 245 36.42 -15.92 31.89
C LYS A 245 37.00 -15.74 30.48
N ALA A 246 36.60 -14.70 29.76
CA ALA A 246 37.15 -14.40 28.44
C ALA A 246 38.63 -13.98 28.52
N GLU A 247 39.04 -13.26 29.57
CA GLU A 247 40.45 -12.93 29.83
C GLU A 247 41.26 -14.16 30.27
N ALA A 248 40.68 -15.07 31.05
CA ALA A 248 41.36 -16.29 31.52
C ALA A 248 41.63 -17.33 30.41
N VAL A 249 40.90 -17.29 29.29
CA VAL A 249 41.09 -18.20 28.13
C VAL A 249 42.09 -17.61 27.11
N GLY A 250 42.52 -16.37 27.30
CA GLY A 250 43.47 -15.66 26.43
C GLY A 250 44.95 -15.76 26.82
N HIS A 251 45.33 -16.64 27.76
CA HIS A 251 46.71 -16.88 28.19
C HIS A 251 47.18 -18.31 27.93
#